data_AF-A0A937YBJ6-F1
#
_entry.id   AF-A0A937YBJ6-F1
#
_cell.length_a   1.000
_cell.length_b   1.000
_cell.length_c   1.000
_cell.angle_alpha   90.00
_cell.angle_beta   90.00
_cell.angle_gamma   90.00
#
_symmetry.space_group_name_H-M   'P 1'
#
loop_
_entity.id
_entity.type
_entity.pdbx_description
1 polymer ?
#
loop_
_entity_poly.entity_id
_entity_poly.type
_entity_poly.pdbx_seq_one_letter_code
_entity_poly.pdbx_strand_id
1 'polypeptide(L)'
;MTLFTLPFTNPMEFFISLIIGGGFVYIFQKAAMSQEQRETSWVKRFVTGPNSKVLWGALFVGWAVVFGLLLGSFEDKTAHSPYGSVGLIALFSGFFVMMGFIWASIGE
;
A
#
# COMPACT_ATOMS: atom_id res chain seq x y z
N MET A 1 -13.38 -5.54 31.07
CA MET A 1 -12.85 -4.34 31.76
C MET A 1 -11.56 -3.80 31.13
N THR A 2 -10.67 -4.63 30.59
CA THR A 2 -9.37 -4.20 30.02
C THR A 2 -9.47 -3.39 28.73
N LEU A 3 -10.55 -3.51 27.96
CA LEU A 3 -10.78 -2.74 26.72
C LEU A 3 -10.94 -1.23 26.96
N PHE A 4 -11.51 -0.83 28.11
CA PHE A 4 -11.74 0.59 28.40
C PHE A 4 -10.51 1.28 29.03
N THR A 5 -9.56 0.51 29.56
CA THR A 5 -8.31 1.06 30.13
C THR A 5 -7.14 1.02 29.15
N LEU A 6 -7.25 0.26 28.05
CA LEU A 6 -6.25 0.13 26.98
C LEU A 6 -5.63 1.47 26.50
N PRO A 7 -6.41 2.56 26.28
CA PRO A 7 -5.85 3.84 25.86
C PRO A 7 -4.95 4.50 26.92
N PHE A 8 -5.14 4.15 28.19
CA PHE A 8 -4.36 4.69 29.31
C PHE A 8 -3.17 3.80 29.65
N THR A 9 -3.28 2.49 29.42
CA THR A 9 -2.20 1.53 29.62
C THR A 9 -1.18 1.58 28.48
N ASN A 10 -1.66 1.65 27.23
CA ASN A 10 -0.84 1.64 26.01
C ASN A 10 -1.23 2.80 25.07
N PRO A 11 -1.05 4.07 25.48
CA PRO A 11 -1.55 5.23 24.74
C PRO A 11 -0.99 5.32 23.32
N MET A 12 0.31 5.03 23.14
CA MET A 12 0.96 5.16 21.83
C MET A 12 0.41 4.15 20.81
N GLU A 13 0.29 2.89 21.20
CA GLU A 13 -0.22 1.81 20.34
C GLU A 13 -1.69 2.07 19.96
N PHE A 14 -2.47 2.58 20.90
CA PHE A 14 -3.85 3.00 20.66
C PHE A 14 -3.93 4.11 19.60
N PHE A 15 -3.14 5.18 19.72
CA PHE A 15 -3.16 6.25 18.72
C PHE A 15 -2.65 5.81 17.35
N ILE A 16 -1.64 4.94 17.29
CA ILE A 16 -1.15 4.37 16.02
C ILE A 16 -2.27 3.58 15.33
N SER A 17 -2.92 2.68 16.06
CA SER A 17 -4.04 1.90 15.51
C SER A 17 -5.22 2.78 15.09
N LEU A 18 -5.52 3.85 15.84
CA LEU A 18 -6.57 4.81 15.49
C LEU A 18 -6.24 5.59 14.21
N ILE A 19 -4.98 6.00 14.02
CA ILE A 19 -4.53 6.66 12.79
C ILE A 19 -4.63 5.70 11.61
N ILE A 20 -4.18 4.45 11.77
CA ILE A 20 -4.26 3.44 10.71
C ILE A 20 -5.73 3.15 10.35
N GLY A 21 -6.58 2.92 11.35
CA GLY A 21 -8.00 2.68 11.15
C GLY A 21 -8.72 3.85 10.49
N GLY A 22 -8.46 5.07 10.95
CA GLY A 22 -8.97 6.30 10.32
C GLY A 22 -8.47 6.47 8.89
N GLY A 23 -7.21 6.13 8.62
CA GLY A 23 -6.61 6.12 7.29
C GLY A 23 -7.33 5.17 6.33
N PHE A 24 -7.66 3.96 6.78
CA PHE A 24 -8.45 3.01 5.96
C PHE A 24 -9.83 3.56 5.62
N VAL A 25 -10.56 4.08 6.60
CA VAL A 25 -11.89 4.68 6.36
C VAL A 25 -11.79 5.83 5.37
N TYR A 26 -10.79 6.70 5.53
CA TYR A 26 -10.55 7.82 4.62
C TYR A 26 -10.27 7.34 3.18
N ILE A 27 -9.40 6.34 3.02
CA ILE A 27 -9.07 5.77 1.69
C ILE A 27 -10.31 5.14 1.06
N PHE A 28 -11.09 4.35 1.80
CA PHE A 28 -12.30 3.72 1.28
C PHE A 28 -13.36 4.74 0.89
N GLN A 29 -13.55 5.78 1.71
CA GLN A 29 -14.45 6.87 1.38
C GLN A 29 -14.01 7.58 0.09
N LYS A 30 -12.72 7.91 -0.04
CA LYS A 30 -12.16 8.53 -1.24
C LYS A 30 -12.30 7.64 -2.48
N ALA A 31 -12.05 6.34 -2.33
CA ALA A 31 -12.21 5.38 -3.42
C ALA A 31 -13.68 5.27 -3.87
N ALA A 32 -14.64 5.25 -2.94
CA ALA A 32 -16.07 5.23 -3.25
C ALA A 32 -16.53 6.48 -4.00
N MET A 33 -15.95 7.65 -3.70
CA MET A 33 -16.25 8.92 -4.39
C MET A 33 -15.44 9.12 -5.68
N SER A 34 -14.59 8.16 -6.07
CA SER A 34 -13.66 8.33 -7.19
C SER A 34 -14.35 8.57 -8.54
N GLN A 35 -15.61 8.16 -8.71
CA GLN A 35 -16.37 8.38 -9.96
C GLN A 35 -16.82 9.84 -10.12
N GLU A 36 -16.91 10.60 -9.03
CA GLU A 36 -17.44 11.97 -9.02
C GLU A 36 -16.34 13.03 -9.00
N GLN A 37 -15.10 12.61 -8.72
CA GLN A 37 -13.96 13.51 -8.61
C GLN A 37 -13.30 13.72 -9.99
N ARG A 38 -13.17 14.98 -10.43
CA ARG A 38 -12.32 15.31 -11.58
C ARG A 38 -10.89 14.87 -11.29
N GLU A 39 -10.31 14.11 -12.21
CA GLU A 39 -8.92 13.68 -12.14
C GLU A 39 -7.98 14.88 -11.90
N THR A 40 -7.21 14.80 -10.82
CA THR A 40 -6.23 15.83 -10.45
C THR A 40 -5.14 15.94 -11.51
N SER A 41 -4.70 17.16 -11.84
CA SER A 41 -3.72 17.42 -12.90
C SER A 41 -2.40 16.65 -12.72
N TRP A 42 -1.98 16.39 -11.49
CA TRP A 42 -0.80 15.59 -11.18
C TRP A 42 -0.97 14.11 -11.54
N VAL A 43 -2.15 13.52 -11.28
CA VAL A 43 -2.45 12.12 -11.64
C VAL A 43 -2.36 11.95 -13.15
N LYS A 44 -3.00 12.87 -13.90
CA LYS A 44 -2.92 12.90 -15.37
C LYS A 44 -1.51 13.03 -15.91
N ARG A 45 -0.66 13.81 -15.24
CA ARG A 45 0.68 14.11 -15.74
C ARG A 45 1.70 13.03 -15.40
N PHE A 46 1.64 12.46 -14.20
CA PHE A 46 2.68 11.58 -13.68
C PHE A 46 2.24 10.11 -13.59
N VAL A 47 0.98 9.84 -13.25
CA VAL A 47 0.48 8.46 -13.05
C VAL A 47 -0.05 7.85 -14.34
N THR A 48 -0.77 8.65 -15.14
CA THR A 48 -1.39 8.21 -16.41
C THR A 48 -0.80 8.92 -17.64
N GLY A 49 0.22 9.75 -17.44
CA GLY A 49 0.85 10.53 -18.52
C GLY A 49 1.85 9.72 -19.36
N PRO A 50 2.43 10.34 -20.41
CA PRO A 50 3.33 9.64 -21.34
C PRO A 50 4.57 9.02 -20.67
N ASN A 51 5.11 9.67 -19.64
CA ASN A 51 6.28 9.17 -18.90
C ASN A 51 5.92 8.25 -17.70
N SER A 52 4.67 7.80 -17.59
CA SER A 52 4.21 6.96 -16.47
C SER A 52 4.97 5.63 -16.39
N LYS A 53 5.48 5.09 -17.50
CA LYS A 53 6.31 3.87 -17.52
C LYS A 53 7.54 3.98 -16.62
N VAL A 54 8.17 5.14 -16.57
CA VAL A 54 9.36 5.37 -15.73
C VAL A 54 8.98 5.37 -14.25
N LEU A 55 7.87 6.02 -13.88
CA LEU A 55 7.36 6.02 -12.52
C LEU A 55 7.01 4.61 -12.06
N TRP A 56 6.20 3.89 -12.84
CA TRP A 56 5.76 2.54 -12.49
C TRP A 56 6.92 1.53 -12.52
N GLY A 57 7.86 1.68 -13.45
CA GLY A 57 9.08 0.86 -13.49
C GLY A 57 9.96 1.09 -12.26
N ALA A 58 10.17 2.35 -11.86
CA ALA A 58 10.90 2.68 -10.65
C ALA A 58 10.21 2.15 -9.39
N LEU A 59 8.88 2.27 -9.31
CA LEU A 59 8.09 1.69 -8.22
C LEU A 59 8.20 0.16 -8.19
N PHE A 60 8.20 -0.50 -9.35
CA PHE A 60 8.34 -1.96 -9.42
C PHE A 60 9.71 -2.41 -8.93
N VAL A 61 10.79 -1.76 -9.39
CA VAL A 61 12.15 -2.06 -8.93
C VAL A 61 12.28 -1.77 -7.43
N GLY A 62 11.80 -0.63 -6.97
CA GLY A 62 11.81 -0.27 -5.55
C GLY A 62 11.05 -1.28 -4.69
N TRP A 63 9.86 -1.70 -5.14
CA TRP A 63 9.07 -2.74 -4.48
C TRP A 63 9.85 -4.07 -4.42
N ALA A 64 10.43 -4.51 -5.53
CA ALA A 64 11.17 -5.77 -5.61
C ALA A 64 12.41 -5.77 -4.70
N VAL A 65 13.13 -4.65 -4.63
CA VAL A 65 14.29 -4.49 -3.73
C VAL A 65 13.82 -4.50 -2.28
N VAL A 66 12.84 -3.67 -1.91
CA VAL A 66 12.38 -3.54 -0.52
C VAL A 66 11.81 -4.86 -0.01
N PHE A 67 10.86 -5.46 -0.72
CA PHE A 67 10.22 -6.70 -0.28
C PHE A 67 11.10 -7.94 -0.50
N GLY A 68 11.94 -7.96 -1.52
CA GLY A 68 12.91 -9.04 -1.72
C GLY A 68 13.91 -9.14 -0.57
N LEU A 69 14.44 -8.00 -0.11
CA LEU A 69 15.33 -7.94 1.05
C LEU A 69 14.57 -8.20 2.36
N LEU A 70 13.41 -7.57 2.54
CA LEU A 70 12.63 -7.69 3.77
C LEU A 70 12.13 -9.12 4.00
N LEU A 71 11.50 -9.74 3.01
CA LEU A 71 11.01 -11.12 3.12
C LEU A 71 12.16 -12.12 3.21
N GLY A 72 13.30 -11.80 2.59
CA GLY A 72 14.53 -12.58 2.70
C GLY A 72 15.10 -12.60 4.13
N SER A 73 14.84 -11.56 4.92
CA SER A 73 15.33 -11.42 6.30
C SER A 73 14.54 -12.20 7.35
N PHE A 74 13.34 -12.69 7.01
CA PHE A 74 12.51 -13.43 7.97
C PHE A 74 12.98 -14.88 8.12
N GLU A 75 13.14 -15.32 9.37
CA GLU A 75 13.51 -16.70 9.72
C GLU A 75 12.37 -17.67 9.39
N ASP A 76 11.14 -17.33 9.80
CA ASP A 76 9.92 -18.11 9.51
C ASP A 76 9.18 -17.56 8.30
N LYS A 77 9.13 -18.35 7.22
CA LYS A 77 8.52 -17.99 5.93
C LYS A 77 7.13 -18.60 5.72
N THR A 78 6.55 -19.18 6.76
CA THR A 78 5.24 -19.84 6.68
C THR A 78 4.10 -18.83 6.78
N ALA A 79 2.96 -19.15 6.17
CA ALA A 79 1.77 -18.28 6.21
C ALA A 79 1.18 -18.14 7.64
N HIS A 80 1.47 -19.08 8.53
CA HIS A 80 1.06 -19.04 9.94
C HIS A 80 1.98 -18.20 10.83
N SER A 81 3.12 -17.76 10.30
CA SER A 81 4.06 -16.91 11.04
C SER A 81 3.47 -15.51 11.27
N PRO A 82 3.97 -14.77 12.28
CA PRO A 82 3.64 -13.35 12.46
C PRO A 82 3.92 -12.47 11.22
N TYR A 83 4.76 -12.96 10.30
CA TYR A 83 5.18 -12.26 9.09
C TYR A 83 4.34 -12.61 7.84
N GLY A 84 3.41 -13.55 7.94
CA GLY A 84 2.54 -13.94 6.81
C GLY A 84 1.72 -12.77 6.25
N SER A 85 1.30 -11.85 7.12
CA SER A 85 0.62 -10.61 6.74
C SER A 85 1.50 -9.68 5.89
N VAL A 86 2.80 -9.61 6.18
CA VAL A 86 3.78 -8.81 5.41
C VAL A 86 3.94 -9.38 4.01
N GLY A 87 3.96 -10.70 3.87
CA GLY A 87 3.97 -11.37 2.56
C GLY A 87 2.71 -11.06 1.74
N LEU A 88 1.55 -11.00 2.39
CA LEU A 88 0.28 -10.65 1.73
C LEU A 88 0.28 -9.19 1.26
N ILE A 89 0.80 -8.26 2.08
CA ILE A 89 0.99 -6.86 1.68
C ILE A 89 1.94 -6.76 0.48
N ALA A 90 3.06 -7.49 0.52
CA ALA A 90 4.02 -7.54 -0.58
C ALA A 90 3.34 -8.00 -1.87
N LEU A 91 2.59 -9.09 -1.82
CA LEU A 91 1.89 -9.65 -2.98
C LEU A 91 0.87 -8.69 -3.58
N PHE A 92 -0.01 -8.11 -2.76
CA PHE A 92 -1.03 -7.19 -3.27
C PHE A 92 -0.42 -5.89 -3.81
N SER A 93 0.52 -5.29 -3.08
CA SER A 93 1.21 -4.08 -3.55
C SER A 93 1.98 -4.32 -4.85
N GLY A 94 2.68 -5.46 -4.95
CA GLY A 94 3.41 -5.85 -6.16
C GLY A 94 2.50 -6.06 -7.36
N PHE A 95 1.35 -6.71 -7.15
CA PHE A 95 0.34 -6.88 -8.20
C PHE A 95 -0.14 -5.54 -8.76
N PHE A 96 -0.52 -4.58 -7.90
CA PHE A 96 -1.00 -3.28 -8.36
C PHE A 96 0.11 -2.45 -9.05
N VAL A 97 1.33 -2.49 -8.54
CA VAL A 97 2.47 -1.80 -9.16
C VAL A 97 2.78 -2.40 -10.54
N MET A 98 2.75 -3.73 -10.67
CA MET A 98 2.93 -4.41 -11.96
C MET A 98 1.81 -4.11 -12.94
N MET A 99 0.55 -4.14 -12.48
CA MET A 99 -0.58 -3.77 -13.33
C MET A 99 -0.48 -2.32 -13.79
N GLY A 100 -0.06 -1.40 -12.93
CA GLY A 100 0.22 -0.02 -13.30
C GLY A 100 1.33 0.09 -14.36
N PHE A 101 2.41 -0.68 -14.22
CA PHE A 101 3.49 -0.73 -15.20
C PHE A 101 3.05 -1.30 -16.55
N ILE A 102 2.31 -2.40 -16.55
CA ILE A 102 1.77 -3.04 -17.76
C ILE A 102 0.80 -2.09 -18.48
N TRP A 103 -0.08 -1.45 -17.72
CA TRP A 103 -1.03 -0.50 -18.31
C TRP A 103 -0.30 0.70 -18.91
N ALA A 104 0.69 1.25 -18.19
CA ALA A 104 1.54 2.31 -18.71
C ALA A 104 2.29 1.86 -19.97
N SER A 105 2.75 0.60 -20.04
CA SER A 105 3.54 0.05 -21.15
C SER A 105 2.74 -0.19 -22.43
N ILE A 106 1.50 -0.64 -22.29
CA ILE A 106 0.58 -0.99 -23.40
C ILE A 106 -0.18 0.24 -23.93
N GLY A 107 -0.44 1.24 -23.09
CA GLY A 107 -1.21 2.43 -23.47
C GLY A 107 -0.50 3.42 -24.40
N GLU A 108 0.69 3.08 -24.92
CA GLU A 108 1.40 3.83 -25.97
C GLU A 108 1.06 3.34 -27.37
#